data_AF-A0A439CUK2-F1
#
_entry.id   AF-A0A439CUK2-F1
#
_cell.length_a   1.000
_cell.length_b   1.000
_cell.length_c   1.000
_cell.angle_alpha   90.00
_cell.angle_beta   90.00
_cell.angle_gamma   90.00
#
_symmetry.space_group_name_H-M   'P 1'
#
loop_
_entity.id
_entity.type
_entity.pdbx_description
1 polymer ?
#
loop_
_entity_poly.entity_id
_entity_poly.type
_entity_poly.pdbx_seq_one_letter_code
_entity_poly.pdbx_strand_id
1 'polypeptide(L)'
;MEGSELAPRHELHVTFSLQPLPLLLKYHAIAALCTTTRPSPELLGINPSCPRALPRFNAGRTTTALNYAMPTPESAAFLAKKPSVPPTFEGVDYDDNKRLKQAQDAVVREQWVKIMMGRLVRDELSKCYYREGVNHLEKCGPLRERYLQLLKDNRVRGYLFEQQNYVEGKK
;
A
#
# COMPACT_ATOMS: atom_id res chain seq x y z
N MET A 1 -16.24 16.44 -66.31
CA MET A 1 -15.24 17.38 -66.84
C MET A 1 -14.82 18.23 -65.65
N GLU A 2 -13.90 17.69 -64.85
CA GLU A 2 -12.45 18.03 -64.91
C GLU A 2 -12.24 19.48 -64.43
N GLY A 3 -11.41 19.80 -63.44
CA GLY A 3 -10.47 19.03 -62.64
C GLY A 3 -10.04 19.87 -61.43
N SER A 4 -9.59 19.17 -60.40
CA SER A 4 -8.98 19.70 -59.18
C SER A 4 -7.52 20.07 -59.40
N GLU A 5 -7.09 21.25 -58.94
CA GLU A 5 -5.69 21.70 -58.94
C GLU A 5 -4.99 21.45 -57.58
N LEU A 6 -3.70 21.14 -57.68
CA LEU A 6 -2.70 20.56 -56.75
C LEU A 6 -2.43 21.28 -55.39
N ALA A 7 -2.35 20.47 -54.32
CA ALA A 7 -1.30 20.23 -53.26
C ALA A 7 -0.25 21.33 -52.88
N PRO A 8 0.50 21.31 -51.72
CA PRO A 8 0.89 20.12 -50.90
C PRO A 8 1.18 20.25 -49.36
N ARG A 9 1.34 19.05 -48.72
CA ARG A 9 2.25 18.63 -47.61
C ARG A 9 2.15 19.26 -46.19
N HIS A 10 1.73 18.47 -45.19
CA HIS A 10 2.62 17.73 -44.27
C HIS A 10 1.79 16.91 -43.25
N GLU A 11 1.57 15.63 -43.53
CA GLU A 11 1.04 14.64 -42.57
C GLU A 11 2.22 13.82 -42.03
N LEU A 12 2.43 13.85 -40.71
CA LEU A 12 3.42 13.03 -40.01
C LEU A 12 2.82 11.63 -39.75
N HIS A 13 3.00 10.73 -40.70
CA HIS A 13 2.92 9.29 -40.47
C HIS A 13 4.18 8.82 -39.74
N VAL A 14 4.06 8.38 -38.49
CA VAL A 14 5.06 7.50 -37.86
C VAL A 14 4.51 6.08 -37.90
N THR A 15 5.17 5.28 -38.72
CA THR A 15 4.88 3.89 -39.04
C THR A 15 5.23 2.96 -37.87
N PHE A 16 4.31 2.06 -37.59
CA PHE A 16 4.44 0.90 -36.71
C PHE A 16 5.35 -0.14 -37.39
N SER A 17 6.55 -0.36 -36.85
CA SER A 17 7.47 -1.41 -37.32
C SER A 17 7.49 -2.57 -36.34
N LEU A 18 6.90 -3.69 -36.76
CA LEU A 18 7.18 -5.03 -36.24
C LEU A 18 8.62 -5.41 -36.60
N GLN A 19 9.41 -5.89 -35.64
CA GLN A 19 10.57 -6.72 -35.91
C GLN A 19 10.58 -7.99 -35.03
N PRO A 20 10.84 -9.17 -35.63
CA PRO A 20 10.77 -10.48 -34.97
C PRO A 20 12.10 -10.91 -34.34
N LEU A 21 12.00 -11.82 -33.36
CA LEU A 21 13.09 -12.66 -32.83
C LEU A 21 13.71 -13.54 -33.93
N PRO A 22 15.01 -13.86 -33.80
CA PRO A 22 15.39 -15.26 -33.91
C PRO A 22 16.29 -15.76 -32.77
N LEU A 23 15.95 -16.97 -32.33
CA LEU A 23 16.69 -17.89 -31.47
C LEU A 23 17.98 -18.41 -32.14
N LEU A 24 18.83 -19.06 -31.33
CA LEU A 24 19.91 -20.01 -31.68
C LEU A 24 21.28 -19.42 -32.07
N LEU A 25 22.13 -19.10 -31.06
CA LEU A 25 23.57 -19.42 -31.14
C LEU A 25 24.34 -19.32 -29.78
N LYS A 26 23.81 -19.86 -28.67
CA LYS A 26 24.59 -19.95 -27.40
C LYS A 26 24.58 -21.33 -26.73
N TYR A 27 24.22 -22.39 -27.45
CA TYR A 27 24.31 -23.76 -26.97
C TYR A 27 25.10 -24.63 -27.95
N HIS A 28 26.42 -24.67 -27.78
CA HIS A 28 27.26 -25.84 -28.07
C HIS A 28 28.60 -25.67 -27.36
N ALA A 29 28.60 -26.01 -26.07
CA ALA A 29 29.78 -26.47 -25.33
C ALA A 29 29.28 -27.25 -24.10
N ILE A 30 28.68 -28.41 -24.35
CA ILE A 30 28.45 -29.45 -23.33
C ILE A 30 29.26 -30.66 -23.78
N ALA A 31 30.35 -30.91 -23.05
CA ALA A 31 30.99 -32.19 -22.75
C ALA A 31 32.42 -31.83 -22.30
N ALA A 32 32.89 -32.09 -21.09
CA ALA A 32 32.50 -33.10 -20.13
C ALA A 32 33.11 -32.79 -18.74
N LEU A 33 32.61 -33.53 -17.75
CA LEU A 33 33.21 -33.90 -16.46
C LEU A 33 32.73 -33.18 -15.20
N CYS A 34 32.43 -34.01 -14.20
CA CYS A 34 32.16 -33.76 -12.78
C CYS A 34 30.75 -33.31 -12.36
N THR A 35 29.88 -34.30 -12.38
CA THR A 35 29.01 -34.71 -11.27
C THR A 35 29.45 -34.24 -9.87
N THR A 36 28.45 -33.84 -9.08
CA THR A 36 28.36 -33.84 -7.60
C THR A 36 29.30 -32.92 -6.82
N THR A 37 28.80 -31.74 -6.41
CA THR A 37 28.98 -31.24 -5.03
C THR A 37 27.86 -30.25 -4.68
N ARG A 38 26.93 -30.71 -3.84
CA ARG A 38 26.08 -29.89 -2.96
C ARG A 38 26.98 -28.98 -2.12
N PRO A 39 26.65 -27.69 -1.90
CA PRO A 39 27.08 -27.04 -0.67
C PRO A 39 26.16 -27.50 0.47
N SER A 40 26.70 -28.31 1.39
CA SER A 40 26.07 -28.58 2.67
C SER A 40 26.08 -27.33 3.56
N PRO A 41 25.03 -27.10 4.37
CA PRO A 41 25.03 -26.11 5.42
C PRO A 41 25.56 -26.76 6.71
N GLU A 42 26.68 -26.28 7.23
CA GLU A 42 27.11 -26.67 8.58
C GLU A 42 27.95 -25.56 9.23
N LEU A 43 27.85 -25.50 10.56
CA LEU A 43 28.36 -24.51 11.52
C LEU A 43 27.53 -23.23 11.61
N LEU A 44 26.77 -22.99 12.69
CA LEU A 44 27.22 -23.05 14.07
C LEU A 44 26.10 -23.53 15.01
N GLY A 45 26.25 -24.76 15.51
CA GLY A 45 25.65 -25.19 16.76
C GLY A 45 26.36 -24.49 17.91
N ILE A 46 25.68 -23.51 18.51
CA ILE A 46 26.02 -22.99 19.84
C ILE A 46 24.85 -23.38 20.73
N ASN A 47 25.01 -24.52 21.41
CA ASN A 47 24.33 -24.81 22.66
C ASN A 47 25.22 -24.25 23.77
N PRO A 48 24.78 -23.24 24.52
CA PRO A 48 25.18 -23.08 25.89
C PRO A 48 23.93 -23.28 26.75
N SER A 49 23.92 -24.41 27.43
CA SER A 49 23.29 -24.60 28.72
C SER A 49 23.32 -23.30 29.54
N CYS A 50 22.20 -22.58 29.57
CA CYS A 50 22.03 -21.43 30.44
C CYS A 50 21.25 -21.91 31.68
N PRO A 51 21.83 -21.82 32.88
CA PRO A 51 21.25 -22.39 34.08
C PRO A 51 19.94 -21.68 34.44
N ARG A 52 18.95 -22.53 34.71
CA ARG A 52 17.64 -22.19 35.26
C ARG A 52 17.80 -21.57 36.66
N ALA A 53 17.67 -20.26 36.75
CA ALA A 53 17.35 -19.56 37.99
C ALA A 53 16.52 -18.30 37.67
N LEU A 54 15.20 -18.46 37.59
CA LEU A 54 14.29 -17.32 37.68
C LEU A 54 14.16 -16.93 39.15
N PRO A 55 14.43 -15.67 39.55
CA PRO A 55 14.01 -15.21 40.86
C PRO A 55 12.48 -15.27 40.90
N ARG A 56 11.96 -15.95 41.92
CA ARG A 56 10.53 -16.01 42.25
C ARG A 56 10.09 -14.62 42.72
N PHE A 57 9.80 -13.73 41.78
CA PHE A 57 9.18 -12.45 42.07
C PHE A 57 7.79 -12.74 42.64
N ASN A 58 7.64 -12.50 43.95
CA ASN A 58 6.34 -12.51 44.60
C ASN A 58 5.46 -11.46 43.91
N ALA A 59 4.49 -11.91 43.12
CA ALA A 59 3.41 -11.07 42.63
C ALA A 59 2.47 -10.75 43.81
N GLY A 60 2.92 -9.82 44.66
CA GLY A 60 2.04 -9.04 45.50
C GLY A 60 1.06 -8.32 44.59
N ARG A 61 -0.16 -8.82 44.58
CA ARG A 61 -1.32 -8.27 43.89
C ARG A 61 -1.62 -6.87 44.44
N THR A 62 -1.09 -5.84 43.80
CA THR A 62 -1.67 -4.50 43.87
C THR A 62 -2.43 -4.27 42.56
N THR A 63 -3.75 -4.32 42.65
CA THR A 63 -4.67 -3.98 41.58
C THR A 63 -4.59 -2.49 41.30
N THR A 64 -3.64 -2.08 40.47
CA THR A 64 -3.67 -0.77 39.80
C THR A 64 -4.24 -1.00 38.42
N ALA A 65 -5.35 -0.34 38.11
CA ALA A 65 -5.99 -0.37 36.81
C ALA A 65 -4.96 -0.09 35.71
N LEU A 66 -4.73 -1.09 34.84
CA LEU A 66 -3.89 -0.92 33.66
C LEU A 66 -4.68 -0.10 32.63
N ASN A 67 -4.56 1.22 32.71
CA ASN A 67 -4.79 2.08 31.56
C ASN A 67 -3.73 1.71 30.50
N TYR A 68 -4.06 0.77 29.60
CA TYR A 68 -3.29 0.53 28.39
C TYR A 68 -3.55 1.68 27.41
N ALA A 69 -3.13 2.88 27.82
CA ALA A 69 -2.86 3.94 26.87
C ALA A 69 -1.53 3.57 26.22
N MET A 70 -1.46 3.64 24.89
CA MET A 70 -0.20 3.69 24.17
C MET A 70 0.18 5.16 23.96
N PRO A 71 0.71 5.92 24.95
CA PRO A 71 1.29 7.22 24.68
C PRO A 71 2.76 7.00 24.30
N THR A 72 3.02 6.46 23.10
CA THR A 72 4.33 6.71 22.50
C THR A 72 4.35 8.19 22.12
N PRO A 73 5.26 9.02 22.66
CA PRO A 73 5.33 10.43 22.30
C PRO A 73 5.56 10.54 20.79
N GLU A 74 4.67 11.25 20.09
CA GLU A 74 4.86 11.55 18.67
C GLU A 74 6.23 12.25 18.52
N SER A 75 7.13 11.67 17.72
CA SER A 75 8.46 12.25 17.50
C SER A 75 8.35 13.67 16.94
N ALA A 76 9.25 14.59 17.30
CA ALA A 76 9.23 15.98 16.83
C ALA A 76 9.18 16.10 15.28
N ALA A 77 9.77 15.14 14.58
CA ALA A 77 9.71 15.04 13.12
C ALA A 77 8.29 14.77 12.58
N PHE A 78 7.47 14.02 13.32
CA PHE A 78 6.08 13.72 12.93
C PHE A 78 5.17 14.95 13.07
N LEU A 79 5.33 15.72 14.16
CA LEU A 79 4.60 16.98 14.35
C LEU A 79 4.93 17.98 13.23
N ALA A 80 6.21 18.07 12.85
CA ALA A 80 6.65 18.95 11.77
C ALA A 80 6.10 18.56 10.39
N LYS A 81 5.73 17.28 10.18
CA LYS A 81 5.24 16.76 8.89
C LYS A 81 3.71 16.69 8.80
N LYS A 82 2.99 16.83 9.92
CA LYS A 82 1.52 16.85 9.94
C LYS A 82 1.02 18.09 9.18
N PRO A 83 0.07 17.95 8.25
CA PRO A 83 -0.50 19.11 7.56
C PRO A 83 -1.24 19.99 8.58
N SER A 84 -1.05 21.31 8.49
CA SER A 84 -1.70 22.28 9.40
C SER A 84 -3.14 22.62 8.99
N VAL A 85 -3.58 22.20 7.79
CA VAL A 85 -4.86 22.56 7.18
C VAL A 85 -5.82 21.36 7.27
N PRO A 86 -7.13 21.57 7.54
CA PRO A 86 -8.12 20.50 7.48
C PRO A 86 -8.18 19.85 6.08
N PRO A 87 -8.71 18.61 5.95
CA PRO A 87 -8.80 17.89 4.68
C PRO A 87 -9.87 18.44 3.73
N THR A 88 -10.27 19.71 3.89
CA THR A 88 -11.21 20.42 3.02
C THR A 88 -10.49 21.54 2.30
N PHE A 89 -10.98 21.86 1.10
CA PHE A 89 -10.42 22.95 0.29
C PHE A 89 -11.05 24.32 0.65
N GLU A 90 -12.02 24.35 1.56
CA GLU A 90 -12.73 25.58 1.93
C GLU A 90 -11.79 26.60 2.61
N GLY A 91 -11.72 27.82 2.05
CA GLY A 91 -10.94 28.91 2.62
C GLY A 91 -9.43 28.83 2.37
N VAL A 92 -8.97 27.92 1.50
CA VAL A 92 -7.57 27.88 1.07
C VAL A 92 -7.36 28.91 -0.05
N ASP A 93 -6.38 29.80 0.14
CA ASP A 93 -5.91 30.71 -0.90
C ASP A 93 -5.18 29.92 -2.00
N TYR A 94 -5.62 30.09 -3.25
CA TYR A 94 -5.05 29.40 -4.41
C TYR A 94 -3.76 30.04 -4.93
N ASP A 95 -3.46 31.28 -4.57
CA ASP A 95 -2.20 31.92 -4.98
C ASP A 95 -1.02 31.43 -4.13
N ASP A 96 -1.31 30.96 -2.90
CA ASP A 96 -0.35 30.39 -1.96
C ASP A 96 -0.05 28.90 -2.24
N ASN A 97 0.94 28.64 -3.11
CA ASN A 97 1.40 27.28 -3.45
C ASN A 97 1.68 26.36 -2.25
N LYS A 98 2.21 26.90 -1.14
CA LYS A 98 2.53 26.10 0.05
C LYS A 98 1.27 25.60 0.77
N ARG A 99 0.26 26.45 0.93
CA ARG A 99 -1.00 26.10 1.60
C ARG A 99 -1.83 25.15 0.75
N LEU A 100 -1.85 25.37 -0.56
CA LEU A 100 -2.47 24.46 -1.52
C LEU A 100 -1.91 23.04 -1.43
N LYS A 101 -0.59 22.90 -1.37
CA LYS A 101 0.04 21.57 -1.27
C LYS A 101 -0.24 20.89 0.07
N GLN A 102 -0.30 21.65 1.15
CA GLN A 102 -0.68 21.10 2.45
C GLN A 102 -2.13 20.59 2.46
N ALA A 103 -3.06 21.31 1.83
CA ALA A 103 -4.45 20.88 1.68
C ALA A 103 -4.57 19.63 0.78
N GLN A 104 -3.85 19.59 -0.35
CA GLN A 104 -3.76 18.42 -1.23
C GLN A 104 -3.29 17.18 -0.47
N ASP A 105 -2.22 17.32 0.29
CA ASP A 105 -1.69 16.20 1.05
C ASP A 105 -2.63 15.77 2.18
N ALA A 106 -3.35 16.70 2.81
CA ALA A 106 -4.34 16.39 3.86
C ALA A 106 -5.46 15.51 3.30
N VAL A 107 -6.04 15.89 2.16
CA VAL A 107 -7.07 15.10 1.45
C VAL A 107 -6.57 13.70 1.13
N VAL A 108 -5.39 13.59 0.52
CA VAL A 108 -4.83 12.29 0.11
C VAL A 108 -4.55 11.40 1.32
N ARG A 109 -4.03 11.95 2.42
CA ARG A 109 -3.79 11.18 3.65
C ARG A 109 -5.08 10.59 4.22
N GLU A 110 -6.18 11.34 4.25
CA GLU A 110 -7.47 10.82 4.71
C GLU A 110 -8.03 9.72 3.79
N GLN A 111 -7.83 9.84 2.48
CA GLN A 111 -8.18 8.77 1.54
C GLN A 111 -7.37 7.48 1.82
N TRP A 112 -6.08 7.62 2.13
CA TRP A 112 -5.25 6.49 2.54
C TRP A 112 -5.65 5.91 3.90
N VAL A 113 -6.04 6.73 4.88
CA VAL A 113 -6.55 6.26 6.18
C VAL A 113 -7.77 5.36 5.99
N LYS A 114 -8.71 5.75 5.13
CA LYS A 114 -9.88 4.93 4.78
C LYS A 114 -9.51 3.58 4.17
N ILE A 115 -8.47 3.54 3.33
CA ILE A 115 -7.95 2.29 2.77
C ILE A 115 -7.29 1.43 3.83
N MET A 116 -6.51 2.03 4.74
CA MET A 116 -5.90 1.32 5.83
C MET A 116 -6.95 0.71 6.76
N MET A 117 -8.07 1.40 7.02
CA MET A 117 -9.22 0.82 7.71
C MET A 117 -9.78 -0.41 6.98
N GLY A 118 -9.89 -0.35 5.66
CA GLY A 118 -10.31 -1.50 4.84
C GLY A 118 -9.32 -2.68 4.90
N ARG A 119 -8.01 -2.41 4.96
CA ARG A 119 -6.98 -3.44 5.11
C ARG A 119 -7.07 -4.16 6.46
N LEU A 120 -7.31 -3.42 7.56
CA LEU A 120 -7.50 -4.01 8.88
C LEU A 120 -8.66 -5.01 8.91
N VAL A 121 -9.80 -4.66 8.27
CA VAL A 121 -10.95 -5.56 8.16
C VAL A 121 -10.62 -6.78 7.30
N ARG A 122 -9.87 -6.61 6.22
CA ARG A 122 -9.42 -7.73 5.37
C ARG A 122 -8.51 -8.70 6.12
N ASP A 123 -7.60 -8.18 6.95
CA ASP A 123 -6.69 -9.01 7.74
C ASP A 123 -7.46 -9.80 8.81
N GLU A 124 -8.43 -9.19 9.48
CA GLU A 124 -9.28 -9.90 10.44
C GLU A 124 -10.20 -10.92 9.76
N LEU A 125 -10.74 -10.59 8.58
CA LEU A 125 -11.51 -11.53 7.77
C LEU A 125 -10.65 -12.74 7.37
N SER A 126 -9.40 -12.52 6.95
CA SER A 126 -8.46 -13.61 6.61
C SER A 126 -8.21 -14.50 7.82
N LYS A 127 -8.00 -13.92 9.00
CA LYS A 127 -7.85 -14.69 10.25
C LYS A 127 -9.13 -15.47 10.60
N CYS A 128 -10.32 -14.91 10.36
CA CYS A 128 -11.58 -15.63 10.57
C CYS A 128 -11.64 -16.91 9.73
N TYR A 129 -11.28 -16.87 8.45
CA TYR A 129 -11.21 -18.07 7.60
C TYR A 129 -10.24 -19.12 8.15
N TYR A 130 -9.08 -18.71 8.67
CA TYR A 130 -8.11 -19.65 9.24
C TYR A 130 -8.56 -20.25 10.58
N ARG A 131 -9.28 -19.50 11.42
CA ARG A 131 -9.77 -19.99 12.74
C ARG A 131 -10.97 -20.92 12.61
N GLU A 132 -11.91 -20.58 11.73
CA GLU A 132 -13.22 -21.23 11.59
C GLU A 132 -13.18 -22.48 10.69
N GLY A 133 -12.26 -22.50 9.71
CA GLY A 133 -12.19 -23.55 8.72
C GLY A 133 -13.51 -23.70 7.95
N VAL A 134 -14.08 -24.90 7.95
CA VAL A 134 -15.32 -25.22 7.20
C VAL A 134 -16.53 -24.38 7.66
N ASN A 135 -16.50 -23.82 8.88
CA ASN A 135 -17.61 -23.05 9.45
C ASN A 135 -17.62 -21.56 9.08
N HIS A 136 -16.73 -21.10 8.20
CA HIS A 136 -16.59 -19.67 7.87
C HIS A 136 -17.86 -19.03 7.28
N LEU A 137 -18.82 -19.82 6.77
CA LEU A 137 -20.06 -19.32 6.15
C LEU A 137 -20.99 -18.68 7.18
N GLU A 138 -21.15 -19.29 8.35
CA GLU A 138 -22.04 -18.80 9.41
C GLU A 138 -21.40 -17.71 10.27
N LYS A 139 -20.07 -17.80 10.48
CA LYS A 139 -19.37 -16.95 11.43
C LYS A 139 -18.64 -15.77 10.82
N CYS A 140 -18.10 -15.89 9.59
CA CYS A 140 -17.38 -14.79 8.93
C CYS A 140 -18.29 -13.90 8.04
N GLY A 141 -19.59 -14.20 7.94
CA GLY A 141 -20.59 -13.39 7.25
C GLY A 141 -20.56 -11.88 7.57
N PRO A 142 -20.63 -11.46 8.86
CA PRO A 142 -20.68 -10.03 9.21
C PRO A 142 -19.38 -9.27 8.85
N LEU A 143 -18.22 -9.93 8.99
CA LEU A 143 -16.93 -9.33 8.58
C LEU A 143 -16.86 -9.15 7.06
N ARG A 144 -17.39 -10.10 6.30
CA ARG A 144 -17.47 -10.04 4.84
C ARG A 144 -18.35 -8.87 4.39
N GLU A 145 -19.54 -8.73 4.96
CA GLU A 145 -20.46 -7.64 4.62
C GLU A 145 -19.86 -6.27 4.94
N ARG A 146 -19.24 -6.12 6.12
CA ARG A 146 -18.54 -4.89 6.49
C ARG A 146 -17.42 -4.56 5.51
N TYR A 147 -16.64 -5.56 5.11
CA TYR A 147 -15.58 -5.40 4.11
C TYR A 147 -16.13 -4.94 2.75
N LEU A 148 -17.23 -5.55 2.29
CA LEU A 148 -17.89 -5.17 1.03
C LEU A 148 -18.44 -3.73 1.07
N GLN A 149 -18.99 -3.32 2.21
CA GLN A 149 -19.44 -1.94 2.39
C GLN A 149 -18.27 -0.95 2.28
N LEU A 150 -17.16 -1.24 2.98
CA LEU A 150 -15.95 -0.42 2.94
C LEU A 150 -15.31 -0.38 1.55
N LEU A 151 -15.43 -1.44 0.75
CA LEU A 151 -14.85 -1.52 -0.60
C LEU A 151 -15.52 -0.58 -1.62
N LYS A 152 -16.79 -0.21 -1.38
CA LYS A 152 -17.52 0.75 -2.22
C LYS A 152 -16.98 2.17 -2.04
N ASP A 153 -16.77 2.57 -0.80
CA ASP A 153 -16.51 3.97 -0.44
C ASP A 153 -15.01 4.31 -0.32
N ASN A 154 -14.16 3.34 0.03
CA ASN A 154 -12.78 3.59 0.45
C ASN A 154 -11.76 3.47 -0.69
N ARG A 155 -11.97 4.15 -1.81
CA ARG A 155 -11.02 4.17 -2.94
C ARG A 155 -10.24 5.49 -2.98
N VAL A 156 -8.96 5.45 -3.38
CA VAL A 156 -8.20 6.68 -3.69
C VAL A 156 -8.80 7.28 -4.94
N ARG A 157 -9.33 8.49 -4.84
CA ARG A 157 -9.82 9.27 -5.99
C ARG A 157 -8.84 10.38 -6.38
N GLY A 158 -7.89 10.70 -5.49
CA GLY A 158 -7.00 11.84 -5.64
C GLY A 158 -7.66 13.14 -5.21
N TYR A 159 -6.91 14.25 -5.30
CA TYR A 159 -7.39 15.58 -4.91
C TYR A 159 -7.96 16.38 -6.10
N LEU A 160 -7.65 15.98 -7.34
CA LEU A 160 -7.95 16.80 -8.52
C LEU A 160 -9.46 16.89 -8.79
N PHE A 161 -10.18 15.78 -8.61
CA PHE A 161 -11.63 15.74 -8.76
C PHE A 161 -12.33 16.66 -7.75
N GLU A 162 -11.88 16.66 -6.50
CA GLU A 162 -12.45 17.54 -5.47
C GLU A 162 -12.16 19.00 -5.83
N GLN A 163 -10.92 19.34 -6.19
CA GLN A 163 -10.55 20.71 -6.60
C GLN A 163 -11.36 21.25 -7.78
N GLN A 164 -11.56 20.44 -8.82
CA GLN A 164 -12.35 20.87 -10.00
C GLN A 164 -13.79 21.24 -9.62
N ASN A 165 -14.44 20.46 -8.74
CA ASN A 165 -15.80 20.75 -8.28
C ASN A 165 -15.87 22.06 -7.46
N TYR A 166 -14.82 22.39 -6.69
CA TYR A 166 -14.73 23.66 -5.95
C TYR A 166 -14.56 24.87 -6.88
N VAL A 167 -13.74 24.76 -7.92
CA VAL A 167 -13.49 25.86 -8.88
C VAL A 167 -14.70 26.11 -9.76
N GLU A 168 -15.40 25.06 -10.19
CA GLU A 168 -16.60 25.17 -11.02
C GLU A 168 -17.85 25.60 -10.22
N GLY A 169 -17.73 25.85 -8.92
CA GLY A 169 -18.85 26.23 -8.04
C GLY A 169 -19.92 25.15 -7.92
N LYS A 170 -19.61 23.91 -8.30
CA LYS A 170 -20.53 22.77 -8.25
C LYS A 170 -20.42 22.13 -6.86
N LYS A 171 -21.19 22.66 -5.93
CA LYS A 171 -21.55 21.98 -4.68
C LYS A 171 -23.03 21.77 -4.61
#